data_AF-A0A821RWT5-F1
#
_entry.id   AF-A0A821RWT5-F1
#
_cell.length_a   1.000
_cell.length_b   1.000
_cell.length_c   1.000
_cell.angle_alpha   90.00
_cell.angle_beta   90.00
_cell.angle_gamma   90.00
#
_symmetry.space_group_name_H-M   'P 1'
#
loop_
_entity.id
_entity.type
_entity.pdbx_description
1 polymer ?
#
loop_
_entity_poly.entity_id
_entity_poly.type
_entity_poly.pdbx_seq_one_letter_code
_entity_poly.pdbx_strand_id
1 'polypeptide(L)'
;MATDTRTEKEKMLAGELHNAFTPQLLNDRAVCRELIYDFNSTRPTEAEKRDEIIRKLFGQFGSNSVIETPFKCDYGYNIYWGENSFANFNLIALDTCPIYVGNYVLLGPDVK
;
A
#
# COMPACT_ATOMS: atom_id res chain seq x y z
N MET A 1 5.06 -7.01 -35.59
CA MET A 1 5.13 -7.15 -34.13
C MET A 1 3.71 -7.05 -33.61
N ALA A 2 3.23 -8.00 -32.81
CA ALA A 2 1.90 -7.89 -32.22
C ALA A 2 1.87 -6.65 -31.31
N THR A 3 0.93 -5.74 -31.54
CA THR A 3 0.69 -4.61 -30.63
C THR A 3 0.07 -5.16 -29.36
N ASP A 4 0.82 -5.10 -28.25
CA ASP A 4 0.31 -5.45 -26.94
C ASP A 4 -0.89 -4.55 -26.59
N THR A 5 -2.06 -5.16 -26.40
CA THR A 5 -3.34 -4.46 -26.16
C THR A 5 -3.59 -4.18 -24.69
N ARG A 6 -2.73 -4.66 -23.78
CA ARG A 6 -2.87 -4.44 -22.34
C ARG A 6 -2.59 -2.98 -21.97
N THR A 7 -3.30 -2.50 -20.97
CA THR A 7 -3.01 -1.24 -20.28
C THR A 7 -1.66 -1.29 -19.58
N GLU A 8 -1.08 -0.12 -19.30
CA GLU A 8 0.18 -0.05 -18.54
C GLU A 8 0.02 -0.55 -17.10
N LYS A 9 -1.20 -0.48 -16.53
CA LYS A 9 -1.52 -1.09 -15.23
C LYS A 9 -1.48 -2.62 -15.29
N GLU A 10 -2.01 -3.24 -16.34
CA GLU A 10 -1.95 -4.70 -16.51
C GLU A 10 -0.50 -5.18 -16.69
N LYS A 11 0.32 -4.45 -17.45
CA LYS A 11 1.76 -4.72 -17.58
C LYS A 11 2.48 -4.56 -16.23
N MET A 12 2.18 -3.48 -15.49
CA MET A 12 2.71 -3.24 -14.16
C MET A 12 2.43 -4.40 -13.21
N LEU A 13 1.17 -4.85 -13.13
CA LEU A 13 0.76 -5.95 -12.24
C LEU A 13 1.34 -7.31 -12.67
N ALA A 14 1.66 -7.49 -13.94
CA ALA A 14 2.38 -8.65 -14.46
C ALA A 14 3.89 -8.62 -14.18
N GLY A 15 4.41 -7.54 -13.55
CA GLY A 15 5.84 -7.36 -13.31
C GLY A 15 6.62 -7.01 -14.59
N GLU A 16 5.95 -6.56 -15.64
CA GLU A 16 6.55 -6.22 -16.91
C GLU A 16 6.93 -4.74 -16.98
N LEU A 17 7.81 -4.40 -17.93
CA LEU A 17 8.11 -3.01 -18.25
C LEU A 17 6.83 -2.28 -18.67
N HIS A 18 6.57 -1.17 -18.02
CA HIS A 18 5.39 -0.35 -18.23
C HIS A 18 5.73 1.14 -18.08
N ASN A 19 4.90 1.99 -18.68
CA ASN A 19 4.95 3.42 -18.47
C ASN A 19 4.14 3.80 -17.22
N ALA A 20 4.85 4.07 -16.12
CA ALA A 20 4.26 4.47 -14.86
C ALA A 20 3.55 5.84 -14.89
N PHE A 21 3.74 6.65 -15.95
CA PHE A 21 3.23 8.02 -16.06
C PHE A 21 1.94 8.14 -16.90
N THR A 22 1.20 7.05 -17.05
CA THR A 22 -0.14 7.12 -17.67
C THR A 22 -1.13 7.85 -16.77
N PRO A 23 -2.19 8.48 -17.33
CA PRO A 23 -3.23 9.13 -16.55
C PRO A 23 -3.86 8.22 -15.48
N GLN A 24 -4.06 6.93 -15.79
CA GLN A 24 -4.58 5.94 -14.84
C GLN A 24 -3.68 5.78 -13.62
N LEU A 25 -2.39 5.46 -13.83
CA LEU A 25 -1.46 5.23 -12.73
C LEU A 25 -1.15 6.52 -11.94
N LEU A 26 -1.16 7.68 -12.60
CA LEU A 26 -1.04 8.97 -11.92
C LEU A 26 -2.24 9.24 -10.99
N ASN A 27 -3.45 8.99 -11.47
CA ASN A 27 -4.67 9.14 -10.68
C ASN A 27 -4.67 8.17 -9.48
N ASP A 28 -4.33 6.90 -9.71
CA ASP A 28 -4.25 5.90 -8.65
C ASP A 28 -3.28 6.33 -7.52
N ARG A 29 -2.09 6.83 -7.88
CA ARG A 29 -1.13 7.37 -6.90
C ARG A 29 -1.64 8.61 -6.18
N ALA A 30 -2.39 9.48 -6.86
CA ALA A 30 -2.99 10.65 -6.23
C ALA A 30 -4.00 10.23 -5.14
N VAL A 31 -4.90 9.28 -5.45
CA VAL A 31 -5.84 8.73 -4.47
C VAL A 31 -5.11 8.07 -3.28
N CYS A 32 -4.08 7.28 -3.55
CA CYS A 32 -3.24 6.68 -2.50
C CYS A 32 -2.62 7.75 -1.58
N ARG A 33 -2.11 8.84 -2.15
CA ARG A 33 -1.46 9.92 -1.38
C ARG A 33 -2.42 10.66 -0.46
N GLU A 34 -3.65 10.90 -0.89
CA GLU A 34 -4.68 11.50 -0.01
C GLU A 34 -4.97 10.59 1.18
N LEU A 35 -5.16 9.27 0.96
CA LEU A 35 -5.40 8.32 2.04
C LEU A 35 -4.19 8.17 2.99
N ILE A 36 -2.97 8.15 2.45
CA ILE A 36 -1.75 8.14 3.26
C ILE A 36 -1.64 9.41 4.09
N TYR A 37 -1.99 10.56 3.53
CA TYR A 37 -1.99 11.83 4.26
C TYR A 37 -2.95 11.78 5.44
N ASP A 38 -4.19 11.34 5.21
CA ASP A 38 -5.18 11.17 6.26
C ASP A 38 -4.72 10.17 7.33
N PHE A 39 -4.15 9.02 6.93
CA PHE A 39 -3.63 7.99 7.82
C PHE A 39 -2.52 8.53 8.72
N ASN A 40 -1.51 9.17 8.12
CA ASN A 40 -0.36 9.73 8.82
C ASN A 40 -0.70 10.92 9.71
N SER A 41 -1.84 11.57 9.47
CA SER A 41 -2.32 12.72 10.24
C SER A 41 -3.24 12.32 11.41
N THR A 42 -3.51 11.02 11.59
CA THR A 42 -4.28 10.53 12.75
C THR A 42 -3.54 10.77 14.06
N ARG A 43 -4.28 11.14 15.11
CA ARG A 43 -3.77 11.21 16.48
C ARG A 43 -3.60 9.80 17.04
N PRO A 44 -2.72 9.60 18.04
CA PRO A 44 -2.57 8.30 18.71
C PRO A 44 -3.89 7.72 19.26
N THR A 45 -4.82 8.58 19.68
CA THR A 45 -6.14 8.19 20.19
C THR A 45 -7.16 7.82 19.11
N GLU A 46 -6.85 8.01 17.82
CA GLU A 46 -7.77 7.78 16.70
C GLU A 46 -7.49 6.41 16.02
N ALA A 47 -7.33 5.35 16.82
CA ALA A 47 -6.98 4.02 16.31
C ALA A 47 -8.03 3.46 15.33
N GLU A 48 -9.31 3.67 15.61
CA GLU A 48 -10.44 3.21 14.76
C GLU A 48 -10.42 3.88 13.38
N LYS A 49 -10.21 5.20 13.35
CA LYS A 49 -10.06 5.96 12.10
C LYS A 49 -8.84 5.50 11.31
N ARG A 50 -7.72 5.22 12.00
CA ARG A 50 -6.51 4.70 11.36
C ARG A 50 -6.74 3.32 10.72
N ASP A 51 -7.47 2.44 11.40
CA ASP A 51 -7.87 1.12 10.88
C ASP A 51 -8.83 1.24 9.68
N GLU A 52 -9.81 2.15 9.73
CA GLU A 52 -10.71 2.39 8.59
C GLU A 52 -9.95 2.82 7.33
N ILE A 53 -9.02 3.77 7.48
CA ILE A 53 -8.23 4.29 6.35
C ILE A 53 -7.33 3.20 5.76
N ILE A 54 -6.61 2.41 6.58
CA ILE A 54 -5.71 1.38 6.06
C ILE A 54 -6.47 0.25 5.36
N ARG A 55 -7.65 -0.12 5.86
CA ARG A 55 -8.53 -1.12 5.22
C ARG A 55 -9.09 -0.63 3.88
N LYS A 56 -9.31 0.68 3.73
CA LYS A 56 -9.68 1.29 2.46
C LYS A 56 -8.51 1.37 1.48
N LEU A 57 -7.29 1.55 1.99
CA LEU A 57 -6.07 1.70 1.19
C LEU A 57 -5.55 0.35 0.66
N PHE A 58 -5.52 -0.69 1.49
CA PHE A 58 -4.90 -1.97 1.16
C PHE A 58 -5.84 -2.93 0.44
N GLY A 59 -5.26 -3.81 -0.38
CA GLY A 59 -6.00 -4.92 -0.98
C GLY A 59 -6.49 -5.92 0.07
N GLN A 60 -5.74 -6.09 1.16
CA GLN A 60 -6.15 -6.83 2.35
C GLN A 60 -5.42 -6.31 3.59
N PHE A 61 -6.12 -6.24 4.73
CA PHE A 61 -5.53 -5.96 6.03
C PHE A 61 -6.09 -6.89 7.10
N GLY A 62 -5.26 -7.79 7.61
CA GLY A 62 -5.64 -8.81 8.59
C GLY A 62 -6.12 -8.24 9.93
N SER A 63 -6.83 -9.06 10.69
CA SER A 63 -7.26 -8.72 12.04
C SER A 63 -6.07 -8.61 13.00
N ASN A 64 -6.21 -7.80 14.06
CA ASN A 64 -5.18 -7.56 15.09
C ASN A 64 -3.83 -7.09 14.54
N SER A 65 -3.81 -6.49 13.35
CA SER A 65 -2.60 -5.97 12.72
C SER A 65 -2.50 -4.47 12.90
N VAL A 66 -1.28 -3.95 12.99
CA VAL A 66 -1.00 -2.53 13.23
C VAL A 66 0.15 -2.07 12.35
N ILE A 67 0.00 -0.88 11.77
CA ILE A 67 1.08 -0.16 11.10
C ILE A 67 1.21 1.18 11.82
N GLU A 68 2.39 1.46 12.35
CA GLU A 68 2.69 2.74 12.98
C GLU A 68 2.88 3.85 11.94
N THR A 69 2.48 5.07 12.31
CA THR A 69 2.68 6.25 11.47
C THR A 69 4.09 6.84 11.70
N PRO A 70 4.76 7.40 10.67
CA PRO A 70 4.28 7.51 9.30
C PRO A 70 4.53 6.25 8.47
N PHE A 71 3.65 6.02 7.49
CA PHE A 71 3.73 4.95 6.49
C PHE A 71 3.73 5.54 5.07
N LYS A 72 4.37 4.86 4.11
CA LYS A 72 4.44 5.27 2.69
C LYS A 72 4.29 4.07 1.75
N CYS A 73 3.49 4.22 0.69
CA CYS A 73 3.42 3.32 -0.45
C CYS A 73 3.08 4.09 -1.74
N ASP A 74 3.08 3.41 -2.90
CA ASP A 74 2.79 4.03 -4.19
C ASP A 74 1.28 4.00 -4.49
N TYR A 75 0.64 2.84 -4.28
CA TYR A 75 -0.73 2.56 -4.69
C TYR A 75 -1.63 2.07 -3.55
N GLY A 76 -1.06 1.40 -2.55
CA GLY A 76 -1.76 0.79 -1.41
C GLY A 76 -2.49 -0.51 -1.77
N TYR A 77 -3.27 -0.51 -2.86
CA TYR A 77 -4.14 -1.64 -3.21
C TYR A 77 -3.40 -2.92 -3.58
N ASN A 78 -2.08 -2.86 -3.81
CA ASN A 78 -1.23 -4.02 -4.08
C ASN A 78 -0.65 -4.62 -2.80
N ILE A 79 -0.93 -4.05 -1.62
CA ILE A 79 -0.44 -4.57 -0.34
C ILE A 79 -1.49 -5.49 0.28
N TYR A 80 -1.06 -6.71 0.58
CA TYR A 80 -1.85 -7.74 1.24
C TYR A 80 -1.17 -8.10 2.56
N TRP A 81 -1.79 -7.67 3.65
CA TRP A 81 -1.23 -7.78 5.00
C TRP A 81 -1.98 -8.83 5.82
N GLY A 82 -1.23 -9.77 6.39
CA GLY A 82 -1.75 -10.86 7.22
C GLY A 82 -2.21 -10.40 8.61
N GLU A 83 -2.69 -11.36 9.39
CA GLU A 83 -3.21 -11.13 10.75
C GLU A 83 -2.11 -11.15 11.80
N ASN A 84 -2.35 -10.47 12.92
CA ASN A 84 -1.44 -10.40 14.07
C ASN A 84 -0.03 -9.94 13.66
N SER A 85 0.05 -9.06 12.67
CA SER A 85 1.30 -8.56 12.09
C SER A 85 1.47 -7.08 12.38
N PHE A 86 2.71 -6.67 12.64
CA PHE A 86 3.05 -5.33 13.11
C PHE A 86 4.15 -4.72 12.25
N ALA A 87 3.97 -3.45 11.87
CA ALA A 87 5.04 -2.61 11.34
C ALA A 87 5.32 -1.45 12.28
N ASN A 88 6.58 -1.30 12.66
CA ASN A 88 7.04 -0.16 13.43
C ASN A 88 7.15 1.11 12.54
N PHE A 89 7.60 2.21 13.16
CA PHE A 89 7.67 3.54 12.53
C PHE A 89 8.41 3.54 11.19
N ASN A 90 7.97 4.42 10.28
CA ASN A 90 8.62 4.72 9.01
C ASN A 90 8.70 3.55 8.01
N LEU A 91 7.73 2.62 8.02
CA LEU A 91 7.63 1.61 6.96
C LEU A 91 7.44 2.29 5.58
N ILE A 92 8.26 1.89 4.61
CA ILE A 92 8.08 2.21 3.19
C ILE A 92 7.81 0.89 2.45
N ALA A 93 6.70 0.81 1.73
CA ALA A 93 6.34 -0.37 0.93
C ALA A 93 5.94 0.08 -0.48
N LEU A 94 6.91 0.20 -1.39
CA LEU A 94 6.66 0.67 -2.77
C LEU A 94 6.02 -0.43 -3.61
N ASP A 95 4.68 -0.45 -3.61
CA ASP A 95 3.84 -1.54 -4.11
C ASP A 95 3.48 -1.42 -5.60
N THR A 96 4.48 -1.18 -6.45
CA THR A 96 4.29 -1.23 -7.91
C THR A 96 3.78 -2.62 -8.35
N CYS A 97 4.25 -3.68 -7.69
CA CYS A 97 3.74 -5.04 -7.82
C CYS A 97 3.14 -5.50 -6.47
N PRO A 98 2.34 -6.58 -6.46
CA PRO A 98 1.78 -7.13 -5.22
C PRO A 98 2.85 -7.41 -4.15
N ILE A 99 2.60 -6.93 -2.92
CA ILE A 99 3.38 -7.22 -1.72
C ILE A 99 2.53 -8.07 -0.79
N TYR A 100 3.07 -9.21 -0.35
CA TYR A 100 2.39 -10.11 0.58
C TYR A 100 3.17 -10.18 1.90
N VAL A 101 2.55 -9.72 2.98
CA VAL A 101 3.04 -9.90 4.34
C VAL A 101 2.20 -10.96 5.01
N GLY A 102 2.85 -12.01 5.52
CA GLY A 102 2.17 -13.13 6.18
C GLY A 102 1.58 -12.77 7.54
N ASN A 103 1.08 -13.81 8.23
CA ASN A 103 0.59 -13.69 9.60
C ASN A 103 1.77 -13.71 10.59
N TYR A 104 1.62 -13.04 11.74
CA TYR A 104 2.63 -13.00 12.81
C TYR A 104 3.99 -12.43 12.40
N VAL A 105 4.00 -11.50 11.44
CA VAL A 105 5.21 -10.82 10.98
C VAL A 105 5.44 -9.55 11.79
N LEU A 106 6.67 -9.35 12.26
CA LEU A 106 7.10 -8.13 12.94
C LEU A 106 8.16 -7.43 12.08
N LEU A 107 7.85 -6.23 11.60
CA LEU A 107 8.80 -5.37 10.90
C LEU A 107 9.34 -4.30 11.87
N GLY A 108 10.66 -4.17 11.92
CA GLY A 108 11.34 -3.12 12.69
C GLY A 108 11.13 -1.72 12.12
N PRO A 109 11.66 -0.68 12.78
CA PRO A 109 11.58 0.68 12.25
C PRO A 109 12.44 0.85 10.99
N ASP A 110 12.07 1.79 10.13
CA ASP A 110 12.81 2.18 8.91
C ASP A 110 13.04 1.05 7.89
N VAL A 111 12.16 0.03 7.88
CA VAL A 111 12.12 -1.02 6.84
C VAL A 111 11.61 -0.42 5.53
N LYS A 112 12.20 -0.86 4.41
CA LYS A 112 11.90 -0.43 3.04
C LYS A 112 11.84 -1.63 2.11
#